data_AF-A0A9N7LMJ3-F1
#
_entry.id   AF-A0A9N7LMJ3-F1
#
_cell.length_a   1.000
_cell.length_b   1.000
_cell.length_c   1.000
_cell.angle_alpha   90.00
_cell.angle_beta   90.00
_cell.angle_gamma   90.00
#
_symmetry.space_group_name_H-M   'P 1'
#
loop_
_entity.id
_entity.type
_entity.pdbx_description
1 polymer ?
#
loop_
_entity_poly.entity_id
_entity_poly.type
_entity_poly.pdbx_seq_one_letter_code
_entity_poly.pdbx_strand_id
1 'polypeptide(L)'
;MGGRRLALPLASALLYWSGMVLNDWADRKRDAVERPERPIPSGDVSPAAALSAATILAAAGVAAAAAAGGRRGLAAAGRITLCVVAYDVAAKDTAAGPLVMSGCRFFDVMLGAAPHYRRALIPASVIGLHTTAITVLSRSEVTGSDRRMPALVGGAAAAVATSAVAATADGPAGYRVALPVAVYSWAFGPGLWNAWQQPTAEAIRSAVRSGIASMIAVQAMLAARSPRSRTMLALCGLAIGLRLKVSAPKPTEVT
;
A
#
# COMPACT_ATOMS: atom_id res chain seq x y z
N MET A 1 1.68 22.42 -17.35
CA MET A 1 2.05 21.52 -16.23
C MET A 1 3.49 21.07 -16.46
N GLY A 2 4.47 21.50 -15.66
CA GLY A 2 5.89 21.26 -15.98
C GLY A 2 6.37 19.84 -15.62
N GLY A 3 7.22 19.25 -16.46
CA GLY A 3 7.70 17.86 -16.36
C GLY A 3 8.30 17.45 -15.00
N ARG A 4 8.81 18.39 -14.19
CA ARG A 4 9.24 18.12 -12.80
C ARG A 4 8.13 17.60 -11.87
N ARG A 5 6.85 17.87 -12.15
CA ARG A 5 5.74 17.44 -11.29
C ARG A 5 5.39 15.95 -11.46
N LEU A 6 5.72 15.35 -12.60
CA LEU A 6 5.44 13.94 -12.89
C LEU A 6 6.61 13.00 -12.54
N ALA A 7 7.81 13.55 -12.39
CA ALA A 7 9.02 12.77 -12.11
C ALA A 7 8.96 12.01 -10.77
N LEU A 8 8.37 12.59 -9.71
CA LEU A 8 8.25 11.90 -8.41
C LEU A 8 7.20 10.78 -8.41
N PRO A 9 5.98 10.98 -8.97
CA PRO A 9 5.06 9.86 -9.20
C PRO A 9 5.65 8.76 -10.08
N LEU A 10 6.40 9.12 -11.13
CA LEU A 10 7.10 8.15 -11.97
C LEU A 10 8.17 7.38 -11.18
N ALA A 11 8.97 8.07 -10.37
CA ALA A 11 9.96 7.43 -9.51
C ALA A 11 9.30 6.43 -8.54
N SER A 12 8.21 6.82 -7.88
CA SER A 12 7.42 5.96 -7.01
C SER A 12 6.90 4.71 -7.76
N ALA A 13 6.33 4.89 -8.94
CA ALA A 13 5.84 3.78 -9.77
C ALA A 13 6.95 2.81 -10.19
N LEU A 14 8.10 3.33 -10.62
CA LEU A 14 9.27 2.52 -11.01
C LEU A 14 9.83 1.73 -9.83
N LEU A 15 9.94 2.35 -8.66
CA LEU A 15 10.38 1.67 -7.42
C LEU A 15 9.37 0.62 -6.97
N TYR A 16 8.08 0.89 -7.11
CA TYR A 16 7.02 -0.09 -6.82
C TYR A 16 7.11 -1.30 -7.76
N TRP A 17 7.26 -1.08 -9.07
CA TRP A 17 7.44 -2.18 -10.03
C TRP A 17 8.73 -2.95 -9.82
N SER A 18 9.82 -2.26 -9.48
CA SER A 18 11.07 -2.92 -9.07
C SER A 18 10.84 -3.89 -7.92
N GLY A 19 10.14 -3.47 -6.85
CA GLY A 19 9.80 -4.33 -5.72
C GLY A 19 8.88 -5.49 -6.09
N MET A 20 7.88 -5.28 -6.95
CA MET A 20 7.02 -6.37 -7.44
C MET A 20 7.84 -7.46 -8.15
N VAL A 21 8.74 -7.06 -9.06
CA VAL A 21 9.59 -8.01 -9.80
C VAL A 21 10.61 -8.68 -8.86
N LEU A 22 11.18 -7.93 -7.91
CA LEU A 22 12.12 -8.47 -6.93
C LEU A 22 11.43 -9.48 -6.00
N ASN A 23 10.20 -9.22 -5.59
CA ASN A 23 9.42 -10.15 -4.78
C ASN A 23 9.20 -11.48 -5.52
N ASP A 24 8.76 -11.45 -6.78
CA ASP A 24 8.58 -12.65 -7.60
C ASP A 24 9.90 -13.41 -7.78
N TRP A 25 11.01 -12.68 -7.99
CA TRP A 25 12.32 -13.29 -8.05
C TRP A 25 12.71 -13.96 -6.71
N ALA A 26 12.46 -13.31 -5.58
CA ALA A 26 12.78 -13.85 -4.25
C ALA A 26 11.92 -15.08 -3.91
N ASP A 27 10.64 -15.07 -4.29
CA ASP A 27 9.69 -16.16 -4.04
C ASP A 27 9.77 -17.32 -5.02
N ARG A 28 10.56 -17.22 -6.10
CA ARG A 28 10.62 -18.21 -7.20
C ARG A 28 10.67 -19.68 -6.78
N LYS A 29 11.35 -20.03 -5.68
CA LYS A 29 11.43 -21.42 -5.18
C LYS A 29 10.14 -21.85 -4.48
N ARG A 30 9.52 -20.95 -3.71
CA ARG A 30 8.22 -21.19 -3.05
C ARG A 30 7.12 -21.24 -4.11
N ASP A 31 7.14 -20.29 -5.04
CA ASP A 31 6.20 -20.22 -6.16
C ASP A 31 6.27 -21.45 -7.06
N ALA A 32 7.45 -22.06 -7.26
CA ALA A 32 7.55 -23.31 -8.03
C ALA A 32 6.75 -24.48 -7.42
N VAL A 33 6.46 -24.44 -6.12
CA VAL A 33 5.65 -25.46 -5.43
C VAL A 33 4.19 -25.01 -5.32
N GLU A 34 3.96 -23.77 -4.90
CA GLU A 34 2.62 -23.28 -4.57
C GLU A 34 1.83 -22.76 -5.78
N ARG A 35 2.53 -22.24 -6.80
CA ARG A 35 1.98 -21.51 -7.97
C ARG A 35 2.86 -21.70 -9.21
N PRO A 36 3.00 -22.93 -9.72
CA PRO A 36 3.90 -23.24 -10.83
C PRO A 36 3.57 -22.49 -12.13
N GLU A 37 2.35 -21.94 -12.26
CA GLU A 37 1.91 -21.10 -13.36
C GLU A 37 2.54 -19.70 -13.39
N ARG A 38 3.28 -19.30 -12.36
CA ARG A 38 3.93 -17.97 -12.31
C ARG A 38 5.06 -17.85 -13.34
N PRO A 39 5.34 -16.63 -13.86
CA PRO A 39 6.26 -16.44 -14.99
C PRO A 39 7.69 -16.97 -14.79
N ILE A 40 8.22 -16.93 -13.56
CA ILE A 40 9.58 -17.41 -13.28
C ILE A 40 9.61 -18.95 -13.15
N PRO A 41 8.75 -19.60 -12.34
CA PRO A 41 8.65 -21.05 -12.32
C PRO A 41 8.23 -21.71 -13.64
N SER A 42 7.32 -21.08 -14.41
CA SER A 42 6.86 -21.60 -15.70
C SER A 42 7.93 -21.56 -16.80
N GLY A 43 8.98 -20.76 -16.60
CA GLY A 43 10.05 -20.55 -17.56
C GLY A 43 9.80 -19.41 -18.55
N ASP A 44 8.66 -18.72 -18.47
CA ASP A 44 8.35 -17.56 -19.34
C ASP A 44 9.35 -16.41 -19.15
N VAL A 45 9.89 -16.27 -17.94
CA VAL A 45 10.92 -15.28 -17.58
C VAL A 45 12.04 -15.95 -16.80
N SER A 46 13.28 -15.84 -17.27
CA SER A 46 14.42 -16.38 -16.54
C SER A 46 14.67 -15.62 -15.22
N PRO A 47 15.15 -16.28 -14.15
CA PRO A 47 15.49 -15.60 -12.90
C PRO A 47 16.49 -14.45 -13.07
N ALA A 48 17.46 -14.61 -13.98
CA ALA A 48 18.44 -13.56 -14.28
C ALA A 48 17.79 -12.34 -14.95
N ALA A 49 16.84 -12.56 -15.88
CA ALA A 49 16.10 -11.49 -16.53
C ALA A 49 15.22 -10.73 -15.52
N ALA A 50 14.51 -11.44 -14.62
CA ALA A 50 13.71 -10.80 -13.58
C ALA A 50 14.56 -9.93 -12.64
N LEU A 51 15.71 -10.44 -12.16
CA LEU A 51 16.60 -9.67 -11.30
C LEU A 51 17.19 -8.44 -12.03
N SER A 52 17.51 -8.59 -13.31
CA SER A 52 17.99 -7.49 -14.15
C SER A 52 16.92 -6.41 -14.31
N ALA A 53 15.68 -6.81 -14.61
CA ALA A 53 14.55 -5.90 -14.73
C ALA A 53 14.27 -5.16 -13.41
N ALA A 54 14.26 -5.86 -12.27
CA ALA A 54 14.11 -5.24 -10.95
C ALA A 54 15.19 -4.19 -10.68
N THR A 55 16.46 -4.50 -11.03
CA THR A 55 17.61 -3.60 -10.83
C THR A 55 17.52 -2.37 -11.74
N ILE A 56 17.16 -2.55 -13.01
CA ILE A 56 16.99 -1.45 -13.97
C ILE A 56 15.86 -0.52 -13.53
N LEU A 57 14.72 -1.07 -13.11
CA LEU A 57 13.59 -0.30 -12.60
C LEU A 57 13.96 0.48 -11.33
N ALA A 58 14.70 -0.14 -10.41
CA ALA A 58 15.21 0.55 -9.23
C ALA A 58 16.12 1.72 -9.61
N ALA A 59 17.11 1.49 -10.48
CA ALA A 59 18.03 2.51 -10.93
C ALA A 59 17.31 3.68 -11.63
N ALA A 60 16.34 3.38 -12.49
CA ALA A 60 15.52 4.38 -13.16
C ALA A 60 14.68 5.20 -12.18
N GLY A 61 14.06 4.54 -11.19
CA GLY A 61 13.28 5.21 -10.14
C GLY A 61 14.15 6.14 -9.28
N VAL A 62 15.32 5.66 -8.87
CA VAL A 62 16.31 6.46 -8.12
C VAL A 62 16.81 7.65 -8.94
N ALA A 63 17.12 7.44 -10.23
CA ALA A 63 17.54 8.51 -11.13
C ALA A 63 16.45 9.57 -11.32
N ALA A 64 15.19 9.15 -11.52
CA ALA A 64 14.06 10.07 -11.63
C ALA A 64 13.85 10.91 -10.35
N ALA A 65 13.97 10.29 -9.17
CA ALA A 65 13.91 10.98 -7.89
C ALA A 65 15.07 11.98 -7.71
N ALA A 66 16.28 11.58 -8.08
CA ALA A 66 17.46 12.45 -8.03
C ALA A 66 17.34 13.63 -9.01
N ALA A 67 16.82 13.42 -10.21
CA ALA A 67 16.56 14.48 -11.18
C ALA A 67 15.50 15.49 -10.68
N ALA A 68 14.47 15.00 -9.98
CA ALA A 68 13.41 15.86 -9.44
C ALA A 68 13.83 16.65 -8.18
N GLY A 69 14.55 15.99 -7.27
CA GLY A 69 14.81 16.44 -5.90
C GLY A 69 16.28 16.53 -5.48
N GLY A 70 17.23 16.33 -6.39
CA GLY A 70 18.68 16.35 -6.13
C GLY A 70 19.10 15.29 -5.10
N ARG A 71 20.10 15.64 -4.26
CA ARG A 71 20.60 14.77 -3.18
C ARG A 71 19.50 14.29 -2.23
N ARG A 72 18.47 15.12 -2.01
CA ARG A 72 17.37 14.76 -1.11
C ARG A 72 16.41 13.75 -1.74
N GLY A 73 16.13 13.89 -3.04
CA GLY A 73 15.37 12.91 -3.81
C GLY A 73 16.11 11.57 -3.88
N LEU A 74 17.42 11.61 -4.14
CA LEU A 74 18.30 10.44 -4.09
C LEU A 74 18.24 9.73 -2.73
N ALA A 75 18.40 10.47 -1.63
CA ALA A 75 18.36 9.89 -0.29
C ALA A 75 16.97 9.33 0.09
N ALA A 76 15.88 9.92 -0.41
CA ALA A 76 14.54 9.39 -0.20
C ALA A 76 14.33 8.09 -1.00
N ALA A 77 14.65 8.08 -2.29
CA ALA A 77 14.54 6.89 -3.13
C ALA A 77 15.44 5.75 -2.64
N GLY A 78 16.68 6.04 -2.23
CA GLY A 78 17.59 5.03 -1.67
C GLY A 78 17.05 4.36 -0.41
N ARG A 79 16.33 5.10 0.45
CA ARG A 79 15.65 4.51 1.63
C ARG A 79 14.51 3.58 1.22
N ILE A 80 13.72 3.96 0.20
CA ILE A 80 12.67 3.09 -0.35
C ILE A 80 13.28 1.81 -0.92
N THR A 81 14.31 1.94 -1.78
CA THR A 81 15.01 0.79 -2.37
C THR A 81 15.58 -0.13 -1.28
N LEU A 82 16.19 0.42 -0.23
CA LEU A 82 16.69 -0.36 0.89
C LEU A 82 15.57 -1.13 1.59
N CYS A 83 14.43 -0.49 1.89
CA CYS A 83 13.30 -1.16 2.51
C CYS A 83 12.71 -2.26 1.62
N VAL A 84 12.60 -2.02 0.31
CA VAL A 84 12.12 -3.01 -0.67
C VAL A 84 13.01 -4.25 -0.66
N VAL A 85 14.33 -4.06 -0.85
CA VAL A 85 15.29 -5.18 -0.83
C VAL A 85 15.29 -5.89 0.52
N ALA A 86 15.30 -5.15 1.63
CA ALA A 86 15.27 -5.73 2.97
C ALA A 86 14.00 -6.55 3.22
N TYR A 87 12.84 -6.09 2.74
CA TYR A 87 11.59 -6.82 2.85
C TYR A 87 11.62 -8.12 2.04
N ASP A 88 11.88 -8.01 0.74
CA ASP A 88 11.73 -9.13 -0.21
C ASP A 88 12.73 -10.25 0.06
N VAL A 89 13.95 -9.90 0.48
CA VAL A 89 15.06 -10.86 0.64
C VAL A 89 15.18 -11.40 2.06
N ALA A 90 14.84 -10.62 3.09
CA ALA A 90 15.18 -10.97 4.48
C ALA A 90 14.02 -10.88 5.47
N ALA A 91 13.14 -9.87 5.38
CA ALA A 91 12.24 -9.56 6.47
C ALA A 91 10.82 -10.13 6.33
N LYS A 92 10.35 -10.44 5.11
CA LYS A 92 8.93 -10.77 4.86
C LYS A 92 8.38 -11.94 5.69
N ASP A 93 9.20 -12.95 5.93
CA ASP A 93 8.85 -14.13 6.75
C ASP A 93 9.19 -13.97 8.25
N THR A 94 9.77 -12.84 8.66
CA THR A 94 10.19 -12.59 10.06
C THR A 94 9.16 -11.75 10.84
N ALA A 95 9.24 -11.66 12.16
CA ALA A 95 8.38 -10.76 12.94
C ALA A 95 8.47 -9.28 12.48
N ALA A 96 9.58 -8.85 11.90
CA ALA A 96 9.80 -7.48 11.44
C ALA A 96 9.13 -7.16 10.09
N GLY A 97 8.68 -8.16 9.32
CA GLY A 97 8.14 -7.98 7.96
C GLY A 97 7.10 -6.85 7.80
N PRO A 98 6.07 -6.74 8.66
CA PRO A 98 5.08 -5.68 8.55
C PRO A 98 5.66 -4.28 8.74
N LEU A 99 6.66 -4.14 9.62
CA LEU A 99 7.32 -2.86 9.85
C LEU A 99 8.22 -2.46 8.66
N VAL A 100 8.93 -3.42 8.05
CA VAL A 100 9.76 -3.12 6.88
C VAL A 100 8.88 -2.74 5.67
N MET A 101 7.78 -3.46 5.43
CA MET A 101 6.79 -3.11 4.39
C MET A 101 6.16 -1.73 4.64
N SER A 102 5.83 -1.44 5.90
CA SER A 102 5.37 -0.10 6.32
C SER A 102 6.41 0.98 6.02
N GLY A 103 7.69 0.69 6.23
CA GLY A 103 8.82 1.54 5.85
C GLY A 103 8.82 1.90 4.37
N CYS A 104 8.58 0.93 3.47
CA CYS A 104 8.47 1.19 2.03
C CYS A 104 7.42 2.27 1.73
N ARG A 105 6.22 2.14 2.33
CA ARG A 105 5.11 3.07 2.11
C ARG A 105 5.30 4.41 2.81
N PHE A 106 5.88 4.41 4.01
CA PHE A 106 6.23 5.62 4.73
C PHE A 106 7.22 6.48 3.94
N PHE A 107 8.32 5.88 3.46
CA PHE A 107 9.34 6.60 2.72
C PHE A 107 8.87 7.03 1.33
N ASP A 108 7.93 6.31 0.72
CA ASP A 108 7.27 6.74 -0.52
C ASP A 108 6.49 8.05 -0.34
N VAL A 109 5.75 8.21 0.77
CA VAL A 109 5.13 9.50 1.11
C VAL A 109 6.20 10.57 1.38
N MET A 110 7.30 10.22 2.05
CA MET A 110 8.42 11.15 2.28
C MET A 110 9.08 11.62 0.99
N LEU A 111 9.15 10.78 -0.04
CA LEU A 111 9.72 11.13 -1.35
C LEU A 111 8.98 12.31 -1.98
N GLY A 112 7.64 12.31 -1.91
CA GLY A 112 6.80 13.40 -2.39
C GLY A 112 6.83 14.67 -1.52
N ALA A 113 7.35 14.58 -0.29
CA ALA A 113 7.27 15.65 0.70
C ALA A 113 8.40 16.69 0.61
N ALA A 114 9.43 16.47 -0.21
CA ALA A 114 10.58 17.36 -0.31
C ALA A 114 10.18 18.79 -0.76
N PRO A 115 10.69 19.86 -0.12
CA PRO A 115 11.63 19.89 1.00
C PRO A 115 10.97 19.85 2.41
N HIS A 116 9.64 19.78 2.51
CA HIS A 116 8.87 19.93 3.74
C HIS A 116 8.58 18.61 4.48
N TYR A 117 9.61 17.80 4.74
CA TYR A 117 9.46 16.46 5.36
C TYR A 117 8.68 16.45 6.67
N ARG A 118 8.90 17.44 7.56
CA ARG A 118 8.23 17.52 8.86
C ARG A 118 6.69 17.52 8.74
N ARG A 119 6.16 18.21 7.72
CA ARG A 119 4.70 18.28 7.49
C ARG A 119 4.12 16.95 7.02
N ALA A 120 4.94 16.09 6.46
CA ALA A 120 4.53 14.82 5.91
C ALA A 120 4.72 13.64 6.88
N LEU A 121 5.38 13.83 8.03
CA LEU A 121 5.55 12.79 9.05
C LEU A 121 4.20 12.17 9.46
N ILE A 122 3.21 13.01 9.80
CA ILE A 122 1.88 12.52 10.16
C ILE A 122 1.23 11.76 8.98
N PRO A 123 1.08 12.33 7.76
CA PRO A 123 0.59 11.59 6.60
C PRO A 123 1.29 10.25 6.35
N ALA A 124 2.62 10.21 6.44
CA ALA A 124 3.39 8.99 6.20
C ALA A 124 3.20 7.96 7.32
N SER A 125 3.11 8.39 8.57
CA SER A 125 2.77 7.51 9.69
C SER A 125 1.37 6.93 9.58
N VAL A 126 0.39 7.70 9.07
CA VAL A 126 -0.97 7.20 8.84
C VAL A 126 -0.99 6.12 7.75
N ILE A 127 -0.30 6.36 6.63
CA ILE A 127 -0.13 5.35 5.56
C ILE A 127 0.62 4.12 6.08
N GLY A 128 1.68 4.35 6.86
CA GLY A 128 2.47 3.30 7.49
C GLY A 128 1.64 2.46 8.46
N LEU A 129 0.81 3.07 9.30
CA LEU A 129 -0.07 2.36 10.23
C LEU A 129 -1.08 1.48 9.48
N HIS A 130 -1.73 2.01 8.44
CA HIS A 130 -2.64 1.21 7.61
C HIS A 130 -1.90 0.05 6.94
N THR A 131 -0.68 0.29 6.44
CA THR A 131 0.16 -0.73 5.80
C THR A 131 0.56 -1.82 6.81
N THR A 132 1.02 -1.46 8.00
CA THR A 132 1.32 -2.42 9.07
C THR A 132 0.10 -3.26 9.40
N ALA A 133 -1.08 -2.64 9.55
CA ALA A 133 -2.31 -3.32 9.90
C ALA A 133 -2.71 -4.38 8.85
N ILE A 134 -2.66 -4.03 7.55
CA ILE A 134 -2.98 -4.98 6.48
C ILE A 134 -1.91 -6.06 6.33
N THR A 135 -0.62 -5.75 6.50
CA THR A 135 0.47 -6.73 6.39
C THR A 135 0.51 -7.69 7.58
N VAL A 136 0.10 -7.24 8.76
CA VAL A 136 -0.12 -8.13 9.91
C VAL A 136 -1.29 -9.06 9.64
N LEU A 137 -2.42 -8.53 9.15
CA LEU A 137 -3.60 -9.34 8.84
C LEU A 137 -3.32 -10.37 7.73
N SER A 138 -2.52 -10.00 6.72
CA SER A 138 -2.23 -10.86 5.56
C SER A 138 -1.48 -12.14 5.90
N ARG A 139 -0.82 -12.20 7.06
CA ARG A 139 -0.13 -13.41 7.53
C ARG A 139 -1.08 -14.55 7.88
N SER A 140 -2.33 -14.22 8.16
CA SER A 140 -3.37 -15.18 8.53
C SER A 140 -4.25 -15.62 7.35
N GLU A 141 -3.86 -15.30 6.11
CA GLU A 141 -4.64 -15.61 4.89
C GLU A 141 -4.67 -17.10 4.51
N VAL A 142 -3.73 -17.89 5.03
CA VAL A 142 -3.65 -19.33 4.75
C VAL A 142 -4.42 -20.13 5.79
N THR A 143 -4.20 -19.84 7.07
CA THR A 143 -4.69 -20.65 8.19
C THR A 143 -5.88 -20.05 8.94
N GLY A 144 -6.22 -18.78 8.71
CA GLY A 144 -7.13 -18.05 9.58
C GLY A 144 -6.42 -17.47 10.81
N SER A 145 -7.19 -16.91 11.74
CA SER A 145 -6.70 -16.34 13.01
C SER A 145 -7.68 -16.59 14.16
N ASP A 146 -7.41 -16.02 15.33
CA ASP A 146 -8.43 -15.79 16.35
C ASP A 146 -9.15 -14.44 16.10
N ARG A 147 -10.12 -14.10 16.96
CA ARG A 147 -10.84 -12.81 16.90
C ARG A 147 -9.99 -11.60 17.31
N ARG A 148 -8.89 -11.80 18.04
CA ARG A 148 -8.04 -10.70 18.53
C ARG A 148 -7.35 -10.03 17.36
N MET A 149 -6.90 -10.81 16.38
CA MET A 149 -6.20 -10.28 15.21
C MET A 149 -7.05 -9.29 14.38
N PRO A 150 -8.26 -9.63 13.88
CA PRO A 150 -9.14 -8.67 13.22
C PRO A 150 -9.54 -7.48 14.10
N ALA A 151 -9.70 -7.69 15.41
CA ALA A 151 -10.02 -6.60 16.34
C ALA A 151 -8.86 -5.59 16.46
N LEU A 152 -7.62 -6.05 16.57
CA LEU A 152 -6.43 -5.19 16.58
C LEU A 152 -6.30 -4.38 15.28
N VAL A 153 -6.54 -5.03 14.13
CA VAL A 153 -6.53 -4.37 12.82
C VAL A 153 -7.68 -3.37 12.70
N GLY A 154 -8.86 -3.69 13.25
CA GLY A 154 -9.99 -2.75 13.37
C GLY A 154 -9.66 -1.54 14.23
N GLY A 155 -8.96 -1.73 15.35
CA GLY A 155 -8.44 -0.65 16.19
C GLY A 155 -7.45 0.24 15.43
N ALA A 156 -6.53 -0.34 14.67
CA ALA A 156 -5.60 0.40 13.83
C ALA A 156 -6.32 1.18 12.71
N ALA A 157 -7.33 0.59 12.08
CA ALA A 157 -8.16 1.25 11.07
C ALA A 157 -8.95 2.43 11.65
N ALA A 158 -9.50 2.28 12.85
CA ALA A 158 -10.14 3.37 13.57
C ALA A 158 -9.16 4.50 13.89
N ALA A 159 -7.94 4.17 14.37
CA ALA A 159 -6.90 5.16 14.63
C ALA A 159 -6.49 5.93 13.36
N VAL A 160 -6.41 5.25 12.21
CA VAL A 160 -6.20 5.88 10.89
C VAL A 160 -7.31 6.89 10.58
N ALA A 161 -8.58 6.50 10.70
CA ALA A 161 -9.72 7.39 10.45
C ALA A 161 -9.75 8.58 11.41
N THR A 162 -9.57 8.34 12.72
CA THR A 162 -9.57 9.39 13.75
C THR A 162 -8.40 10.37 13.56
N SER A 163 -7.23 9.89 13.17
CA SER A 163 -6.08 10.76 12.89
C SER A 163 -6.35 11.75 11.76
N ALA A 164 -7.11 11.33 10.74
CA ALA A 164 -7.52 12.20 9.65
C ALA A 164 -8.54 13.25 10.09
N VAL A 165 -9.52 12.84 10.90
CA VAL A 165 -10.52 13.76 11.48
C VAL A 165 -9.83 14.81 12.35
N ALA A 166 -9.01 14.38 13.31
CA ALA A 166 -8.27 15.26 14.21
C ALA A 166 -7.39 16.27 13.44
N ALA A 167 -6.73 15.83 12.36
CA ALA A 167 -5.89 16.69 11.53
C ALA A 167 -6.66 17.77 10.73
N THR A 168 -8.00 17.76 10.77
CA THR A 168 -8.88 18.71 10.09
C THR A 168 -9.88 19.42 11.02
N ALA A 169 -9.83 19.13 12.32
CA ALA A 169 -10.83 19.56 13.30
C ALA A 169 -10.90 21.09 13.46
N ASP A 170 -9.75 21.78 13.45
CA ASP A 170 -9.66 23.21 13.74
C ASP A 170 -9.92 24.13 12.53
N GLY A 171 -10.51 23.63 11.45
CA GLY A 171 -10.71 24.42 10.23
C GLY A 171 -11.93 24.04 9.41
N PRO A 172 -12.25 24.82 8.37
CA PRO A 172 -13.37 24.55 7.46
C PRO A 172 -13.21 23.24 6.66
N ALA A 173 -12.10 22.51 6.85
CA ALA A 173 -11.89 21.18 6.29
C ALA A 173 -12.60 20.06 7.09
N GLY A 174 -13.11 20.33 8.31
CA GLY A 174 -13.71 19.31 9.17
C GLY A 174 -14.88 18.55 8.55
N TYR A 175 -15.76 19.22 7.79
CA TYR A 175 -16.85 18.52 7.08
C TYR A 175 -16.36 17.74 5.85
N ARG A 176 -15.21 18.12 5.29
CA ARG A 176 -14.69 17.53 4.04
C ARG A 176 -14.06 16.17 4.25
N VAL A 177 -13.48 15.92 5.43
CA VAL A 177 -12.89 14.62 5.78
C VAL A 177 -13.96 13.54 6.01
N ALA A 178 -15.20 13.94 6.29
CA ALA A 178 -16.31 13.01 6.57
C ALA A 178 -16.56 12.05 5.40
N LEU A 179 -16.52 12.55 4.16
CA LEU A 179 -16.71 11.72 2.96
C LEU A 179 -15.62 10.63 2.81
N PRO A 180 -14.31 10.94 2.74
CA PRO A 180 -13.29 9.90 2.61
C PRO A 180 -13.22 8.96 3.82
N VAL A 181 -13.54 9.43 5.04
CA VAL A 181 -13.69 8.57 6.22
C VAL A 181 -14.85 7.59 6.03
N ALA A 182 -16.01 8.06 5.56
CA ALA A 182 -17.15 7.19 5.26
C ALA A 182 -16.82 6.17 4.17
N VAL A 183 -16.13 6.58 3.09
CA VAL A 183 -15.68 5.67 2.02
C VAL A 183 -14.71 4.62 2.57
N TYR A 184 -13.75 5.02 3.42
CA TYR A 184 -12.81 4.09 4.04
C TYR A 184 -13.53 3.07 4.94
N SER A 185 -14.41 3.54 5.82
CA SER A 185 -15.18 2.68 6.73
C SER A 185 -16.11 1.73 5.98
N TRP A 186 -16.77 2.20 4.92
CA TRP A 186 -17.62 1.36 4.07
C TRP A 186 -16.81 0.33 3.26
N ALA A 187 -15.63 0.71 2.76
CA ALA A 187 -14.81 -0.19 1.96
C ALA A 187 -14.11 -1.28 2.80
N PHE A 188 -13.58 -0.92 3.97
CA PHE A 188 -12.79 -1.85 4.80
C PHE A 188 -13.59 -2.51 5.92
N GLY A 189 -14.50 -1.76 6.55
CA GLY A 189 -15.23 -2.16 7.75
C GLY A 189 -15.99 -3.49 7.62
N PRO A 190 -16.79 -3.73 6.56
CA PRO A 190 -17.51 -4.99 6.41
C PRO A 190 -16.60 -6.22 6.34
N GLY A 191 -15.43 -6.10 5.70
CA GLY A 191 -14.44 -7.17 5.63
C GLY A 191 -13.87 -7.49 7.00
N LEU A 192 -13.49 -6.47 7.77
CA LEU A 192 -12.99 -6.62 9.14
C LEU A 192 -14.06 -7.17 10.09
N TRP A 193 -15.30 -6.73 9.96
CA TRP A 193 -16.42 -7.21 10.75
C TRP A 193 -16.67 -8.69 10.51
N ASN A 194 -16.68 -9.11 9.24
CA ASN A 194 -16.83 -10.52 8.88
C ASN A 194 -15.68 -11.37 9.42
N ALA A 195 -14.43 -10.92 9.23
CA ALA A 195 -13.25 -11.60 9.76
C ALA A 195 -13.25 -11.67 11.30
N TRP A 196 -13.80 -10.68 12.00
CA TRP A 196 -13.93 -10.72 13.45
C TRP A 196 -15.00 -11.71 13.92
N GLN A 197 -16.16 -11.77 13.25
CA GLN A 197 -17.20 -12.74 13.60
C GLN A 197 -16.76 -14.18 13.30
N GLN A 198 -16.15 -14.38 12.13
CA GLN A 198 -15.72 -15.67 11.59
C GLN A 198 -14.28 -15.55 11.05
N PRO A 199 -13.24 -15.76 11.89
CA PRO A 199 -11.84 -15.52 11.51
C PRO A 199 -11.22 -16.62 10.64
N THR A 200 -11.96 -17.08 9.63
CA THR A 200 -11.49 -18.07 8.67
C THR A 200 -10.50 -17.45 7.68
N ALA A 201 -9.65 -18.29 7.07
CA ALA A 201 -8.71 -17.87 6.04
C ALA A 201 -9.39 -17.09 4.90
N GLU A 202 -10.59 -17.49 4.50
CA GLU A 202 -11.37 -16.82 3.45
C GLU A 202 -11.83 -15.42 3.87
N ALA A 203 -12.40 -15.28 5.07
CA ALA A 203 -12.84 -13.99 5.58
C ALA A 203 -11.66 -13.02 5.73
N ILE A 204 -10.51 -13.52 6.20
CA ILE A 204 -9.27 -12.74 6.30
C ILE A 204 -8.76 -12.31 4.92
N ARG A 205 -8.68 -13.21 3.93
CA ARG A 205 -8.30 -12.85 2.54
C ARG A 205 -9.20 -11.76 1.95
N SER A 206 -10.51 -11.86 2.19
CA SER A 206 -11.47 -10.85 1.76
C SER A 206 -11.23 -9.50 2.45
N ALA A 207 -10.97 -9.52 3.76
CA ALA A 207 -10.65 -8.33 4.53
C ALA A 207 -9.34 -7.67 4.07
N VAL A 208 -8.27 -8.45 3.85
CA VAL A 208 -6.98 -7.96 3.35
C VAL A 208 -7.13 -7.34 1.97
N ARG A 209 -7.81 -8.01 1.03
CA ARG A 209 -8.09 -7.46 -0.31
C ARG A 209 -8.82 -6.12 -0.23
N SER A 210 -9.83 -6.04 0.65
CA SER A 210 -10.58 -4.81 0.89
C SER A 210 -9.70 -3.72 1.54
N GLY A 211 -8.82 -4.09 2.47
CA GLY A 211 -7.87 -3.20 3.13
C GLY A 211 -6.81 -2.63 2.17
N ILE A 212 -6.28 -3.45 1.26
CA ILE A 212 -5.36 -3.02 0.20
C ILE A 212 -6.05 -1.98 -0.69
N ALA A 213 -7.27 -2.26 -1.17
CA ALA A 213 -8.04 -1.31 -1.98
C ALA A 213 -8.35 0.01 -1.22
N SER A 214 -8.60 -0.10 0.10
CA SER A 214 -8.93 1.04 0.95
C SER A 214 -7.76 1.99 1.20
N MET A 215 -6.53 1.64 0.81
CA MET A 215 -5.37 2.56 0.84
C MET A 215 -5.63 3.86 0.07
N ILE A 216 -6.44 3.81 -1.00
CA ILE A 216 -6.79 5.00 -1.79
C ILE A 216 -7.73 5.91 -1.00
N ALA A 217 -8.64 5.36 -0.20
CA ALA A 217 -9.47 6.15 0.70
C ALA A 217 -8.62 6.80 1.82
N VAL A 218 -7.56 6.13 2.30
CA VAL A 218 -6.59 6.75 3.23
C VAL A 218 -5.90 7.95 2.59
N GLN A 219 -5.46 7.83 1.32
CA GLN A 219 -4.91 8.97 0.58
C GLN A 219 -5.94 10.09 0.38
N ALA A 220 -7.21 9.74 0.14
CA ALA A 220 -8.30 10.71 0.05
C ALA A 220 -8.51 11.48 1.36
N MET A 221 -8.46 10.79 2.51
CA MET A 221 -8.51 11.40 3.84
C MET A 221 -7.38 12.43 4.03
N LEU A 222 -6.16 12.07 3.65
CA LEU A 222 -5.01 12.98 3.73
C LEU A 222 -5.13 14.17 2.76
N ALA A 223 -5.68 13.96 1.56
CA ALA A 223 -5.93 14.99 0.57
C ALA A 223 -7.03 15.98 1.00
N ALA A 224 -7.95 15.59 1.88
CA ALA A 224 -9.02 16.45 2.40
C ALA A 224 -8.48 17.70 3.12
N ARG A 225 -7.26 17.64 3.65
CA ARG A 225 -6.55 18.76 4.28
C ARG A 225 -6.25 19.92 3.33
N SER A 226 -6.19 19.65 2.02
CA SER A 226 -5.97 20.68 1.00
C SER A 226 -7.28 21.40 0.69
N PRO A 227 -7.30 22.74 0.51
CA PRO A 227 -8.51 23.48 0.10
C PRO A 227 -9.05 23.03 -1.27
N ARG A 228 -8.24 22.35 -2.10
CA ARG A 228 -8.65 21.84 -3.41
C ARG A 228 -9.26 20.44 -3.28
N SER A 229 -10.59 20.36 -3.23
CA SER A 229 -11.35 19.11 -3.06
C SER A 229 -11.28 18.13 -4.23
N ARG A 230 -10.86 18.56 -5.43
CA ARG A 230 -10.87 17.72 -6.64
C ARG A 230 -10.07 16.43 -6.49
N THR A 231 -8.85 16.50 -5.92
CA THR A 231 -8.02 15.30 -5.71
C THR A 231 -8.67 14.34 -4.71
N MET A 232 -9.19 14.86 -3.60
CA MET A 232 -9.92 14.07 -2.61
C MET A 232 -11.14 13.38 -3.24
N LEU A 233 -11.97 14.10 -4.00
CA LEU A 233 -13.15 13.55 -4.67
C LEU A 233 -12.78 12.48 -5.70
N ALA A 234 -11.74 12.71 -6.51
CA ALA A 234 -11.24 11.74 -7.48
C ALA A 234 -10.75 10.46 -6.81
N LEU A 235 -10.01 10.57 -5.69
CA LEU A 235 -9.57 9.42 -4.92
C LEU A 235 -10.74 8.67 -4.26
N CYS A 236 -11.75 9.38 -3.74
CA CYS A 236 -12.97 8.74 -3.25
C CYS A 236 -13.68 7.95 -4.36
N GLY A 237 -13.86 8.55 -5.55
CA GLY A 237 -14.48 7.88 -6.69
C GLY A 237 -13.69 6.63 -7.12
N LEU A 238 -12.36 6.72 -7.15
CA LEU A 238 -11.49 5.59 -7.45
C LEU A 238 -11.59 4.48 -6.39
N ALA A 239 -11.60 4.85 -5.09
CA ALA A 239 -11.75 3.88 -4.00
C ALA A 239 -13.11 3.16 -4.07
N ILE A 240 -14.20 3.88 -4.39
CA ILE A 240 -15.52 3.29 -4.59
C ILE A 240 -15.50 2.33 -5.78
N GLY A 241 -14.99 2.75 -6.94
CA GLY A 241 -14.91 1.91 -8.13
C GLY A 241 -14.11 0.63 -7.91
N LEU A 242 -12.98 0.72 -7.20
CA LEU A 242 -12.16 -0.44 -6.86
C LEU A 242 -12.85 -1.37 -5.86
N ARG A 243 -13.54 -0.83 -4.85
CA ARG A 243 -14.32 -1.63 -3.91
C ARG A 243 -15.42 -2.41 -4.63
N LEU A 244 -16.15 -1.79 -5.54
CA LEU A 244 -17.19 -2.45 -6.32
C LEU A 244 -16.63 -3.58 -7.19
N LYS A 245 -15.46 -3.38 -7.81
CA LYS A 245 -14.76 -4.45 -8.56
C LYS A 245 -14.31 -5.60 -7.66
N VAL A 246 -13.81 -5.31 -6.46
CA VAL A 246 -13.37 -6.32 -5.48
C VAL A 246 -14.53 -7.18 -4.97
N SER A 247 -15.72 -6.59 -4.84
CA SER A 247 -16.94 -7.26 -4.36
C SER A 247 -17.73 -7.95 -5.47
N ALA A 248 -17.37 -7.79 -6.74
CA ALA A 248 -18.09 -8.41 -7.84
C ALA A 248 -17.96 -9.95 -7.78
N PRO A 249 -19.04 -10.71 -7.97
CA PRO A 249 -18.96 -12.17 -8.11
C PRO A 249 -18.00 -12.51 -9.25
N LYS A 250 -17.15 -13.53 -9.07
CA LYS A 250 -16.42 -14.07 -10.22
C LYS A 250 -17.46 -14.59 -11.22
N PRO A 251 -17.35 -14.29 -12.53
CA PRO A 251 -18.22 -14.90 -13.51
C PRO A 251 -18.10 -16.41 -13.37
N THR A 252 -19.23 -17.08 -13.17
CA THR A 252 -19.31 -18.54 -13.27
C THR A 252 -18.93 -18.88 -14.70
N GLU A 253 -17.81 -19.59 -14.88
CA GLU A 253 -17.53 -20.27 -16.15
C GLU A 253 -18.71 -21.21 -16.39
N VAL A 254 -19.58 -20.81 -17.32
CA VAL A 254 -20.60 -21.70 -17.87
C VAL A 254 -19.81 -22.65 -18.78
N THR A 255 -19.52 -23.84 -18.27
CA THR A 255 -19.05 -24.99 -19.06
C THR A 255 -20.14 -25.45 -20.00
#